data_AF-H0ELW1-F1
#
_entry.id   AF-H0ELW1-F1
#
_cell.length_a   1.000
_cell.length_b   1.000
_cell.length_c   1.000
_cell.angle_alpha   90.00
_cell.angle_beta   90.00
_cell.angle_gamma   90.00
#
_symmetry.space_group_name_H-M   'P 1'
#
loop_
_entity.id
_entity.type
_entity.pdbx_description
1 polymer ?
#
loop_
_entity_poly.entity_id
_entity_poly.type
_entity_poly.pdbx_seq_one_letter_code
_entity_poly.pdbx_strand_id
1 'polypeptide(L)'
;MAPARKMNTDIPNILPHERVFPIQIGSELFRLSGASISSDGYHVQPRDGSHYVKLFADAQFYSCFAVFFSTPTEVFPGLNRDGLLRPPSIMPPAVPNRSADTFAEILHLLRGYPLRIRDEDHRAELLRDCKYFHLKGLEQKLIRHSISFNLARRKDEITLRLEDVRQSGISIGLDRTSPPPDPQSTAIRYVNYARPFVDPKPYELVLEIGDECTKLHFQSHFTQSPIPMKAEFFGNGKTRISRLFEVVATKLNLPTTQPLGLLMKNGGASSQPASPGNTPLNEGDLVRCYLAEDAYVRLDGRDWRHPNSIAHEEDEEGPRKKRRMTEQAGIGGVGGGMGIMEEANQSWIVKTGQWRLRIQNNGRAGKMGVECVLVAVKLDVVSGELGRNSARGFLGG
;
A
#
# COMPACT_ATOMS: atom_id res chain seq x y z
N MET A 1 0.53 23.40 31.51
CA MET A 1 0.80 21.96 31.78
C MET A 1 0.50 21.19 30.50
N ALA A 2 1.52 20.57 29.90
CA ALA A 2 1.29 19.62 28.82
C ALA A 2 0.47 18.43 29.35
N PRO A 3 -0.53 17.90 28.61
CA PRO A 3 -1.24 16.73 29.06
C PRO A 3 -0.25 15.57 29.19
N ALA A 4 -0.32 14.86 30.31
CA ALA A 4 0.46 13.64 30.54
C ALA A 4 0.23 12.67 29.37
N ARG A 5 1.31 12.00 28.94
CA ARG A 5 1.23 10.88 27.98
C ARG A 5 0.11 9.94 28.44
N LYS A 6 -0.93 9.73 27.61
CA LYS A 6 -1.97 8.72 27.85
C LYS A 6 -1.30 7.35 27.93
N MET A 7 -0.99 6.90 29.14
CA MET A 7 -0.51 5.55 29.43
C MET A 7 -1.70 4.61 29.30
N ASN A 8 -1.84 3.90 28.18
CA ASN A 8 -2.49 2.59 28.03
C ASN A 8 -3.75 2.26 28.90
N THR A 9 -4.65 3.22 29.15
CA THR A 9 -5.91 2.98 29.88
C THR A 9 -7.00 2.38 28.99
N ASP A 10 -6.75 2.25 27.69
CA ASP A 10 -7.76 1.90 26.69
C ASP A 10 -7.74 0.41 26.31
N ILE A 11 -7.02 -0.45 27.06
CA ILE A 11 -7.01 -1.90 26.82
C ILE A 11 -8.42 -2.46 27.09
N PRO A 12 -9.08 -3.05 26.09
CA PRO A 12 -10.38 -3.67 26.27
C PRO A 12 -10.37 -4.71 27.40
N ASN A 13 -11.41 -4.74 28.24
CA ASN A 13 -11.56 -5.76 29.27
C ASN A 13 -12.21 -7.03 28.70
N ILE A 14 -11.58 -7.63 27.68
CA ILE A 14 -12.06 -8.87 27.04
C ILE A 14 -11.73 -10.08 27.92
N LEU A 15 -10.52 -10.10 28.49
CA LEU A 15 -10.08 -11.06 29.50
C LEU A 15 -9.73 -10.32 30.79
N PRO A 16 -9.96 -10.92 31.98
CA PRO A 16 -9.55 -10.32 33.24
C PRO A 16 -8.06 -9.99 33.20
N HIS A 17 -7.71 -8.71 33.31
CA HIS A 17 -6.36 -8.21 33.07
C HIS A 17 -5.29 -8.90 33.93
N GLU A 18 -5.60 -9.16 35.19
CA GLU A 18 -4.73 -9.80 36.19
C GLU A 18 -4.59 -11.32 36.02
N ARG A 19 -5.48 -11.96 35.23
CA ARG A 19 -5.46 -13.41 35.06
C ARG A 19 -4.32 -13.81 34.14
N VAL A 20 -3.55 -14.81 34.58
CA VAL A 20 -2.42 -15.36 33.83
C VAL A 20 -2.82 -16.65 33.14
N PHE A 21 -2.52 -16.75 31.85
CA PHE A 21 -2.84 -17.88 30.98
C PHE A 21 -1.53 -18.53 30.50
N PRO A 22 -1.29 -19.82 30.81
CA PRO A 22 -0.15 -20.55 30.29
C PRO A 22 -0.41 -21.06 28.87
N ILE A 23 0.59 -20.99 27.99
CA ILE A 23 0.59 -21.62 26.67
C ILE A 23 1.98 -22.18 26.37
N GLN A 24 2.05 -23.34 25.73
CA GLN A 24 3.29 -23.88 25.22
C GLN A 24 3.44 -23.56 23.73
N ILE A 25 4.55 -22.92 23.34
CA ILE A 25 4.91 -22.64 21.94
C ILE A 25 6.23 -23.33 21.66
N GLY A 26 6.24 -24.25 20.68
CA GLY A 26 7.37 -25.14 20.46
C GLY A 26 7.72 -25.92 21.74
N SER A 27 8.97 -25.77 22.18
CA SER A 27 9.48 -26.36 23.42
C SER A 27 9.34 -25.46 24.66
N GLU A 28 8.82 -24.24 24.53
CA GLU A 28 8.82 -23.26 25.61
C GLU A 28 7.42 -22.98 26.17
N LEU A 29 7.35 -22.76 27.49
CA LEU A 29 6.11 -22.41 28.20
C LEU A 29 6.06 -20.90 28.47
N PHE A 30 5.08 -20.24 27.89
CA PHE A 30 4.80 -18.81 28.07
C PHE A 30 3.66 -18.57 29.05
N ARG A 31 3.72 -17.43 29.75
CA ARG A 31 2.67 -16.92 30.64
C ARG A 31 2.24 -15.54 30.17
N LEU A 32 0.98 -15.41 29.79
CA LEU A 32 0.40 -14.17 29.27
C LEU A 32 -0.64 -13.64 30.24
N SER A 33 -0.64 -12.33 30.50
CA SER A 33 -1.73 -11.68 31.22
C SER A 33 -2.92 -11.44 30.29
N GLY A 34 -4.13 -11.40 30.87
CA GLY A 34 -5.34 -11.02 30.12
C GLY A 34 -5.20 -9.64 29.49
N ALA A 35 -4.46 -8.71 30.11
CA ALA A 35 -4.15 -7.40 29.55
C ALA A 35 -3.28 -7.48 28.28
N SER A 36 -2.24 -8.34 28.28
CA SER A 36 -1.36 -8.51 27.11
C SER A 36 -2.14 -9.07 25.93
N ILE A 37 -3.01 -10.05 26.16
CA ILE A 37 -3.85 -10.67 25.11
C ILE A 37 -4.89 -9.65 24.61
N SER A 38 -5.50 -8.90 25.51
CA SER A 38 -6.54 -7.92 25.17
C SER A 38 -5.98 -6.64 24.53
N SER A 39 -4.67 -6.40 24.59
CA SER A 39 -4.01 -5.21 24.01
C SER A 39 -4.17 -5.11 22.49
N ASP A 40 -4.32 -6.23 21.79
CA ASP A 40 -4.60 -6.28 20.35
C ASP A 40 -6.11 -6.31 20.04
N GLY A 41 -6.93 -6.33 21.10
CA GLY A 41 -8.38 -6.30 21.02
C GLY A 41 -8.88 -5.01 20.38
N TYR A 42 -10.05 -5.08 19.76
CA TYR A 42 -10.68 -3.96 19.06
C TYR A 42 -10.79 -2.70 19.93
N HIS A 43 -10.04 -1.66 19.58
CA HIS A 43 -10.23 -0.29 20.09
C HIS A 43 -11.25 0.47 19.23
N VAL A 44 -12.27 -0.23 18.73
CA VAL A 44 -13.30 0.34 17.86
C VAL A 44 -14.60 0.38 18.64
N GLN A 45 -15.11 1.58 18.89
CA GLN A 45 -16.48 1.72 19.38
C GLN A 45 -17.43 1.25 18.27
N PRO A 46 -18.35 0.31 18.58
CA PRO A 46 -19.32 -0.16 17.60
C PRO A 46 -20.16 1.02 17.13
N ARG A 47 -20.32 1.11 15.82
CA ARG A 47 -21.16 2.16 15.20
C ARG A 47 -22.65 1.90 15.41
N ASP A 48 -23.02 0.63 15.52
CA ASP A 48 -24.39 0.15 15.72
C ASP A 48 -24.37 -1.25 16.37
N GLY A 49 -25.56 -1.78 16.70
CA GLY A 49 -25.70 -3.08 17.34
C GLY A 49 -25.27 -4.28 16.46
N SER A 50 -25.40 -4.18 15.14
CA SER A 50 -24.94 -5.23 14.23
C SER A 50 -23.41 -5.28 14.12
N HIS A 51 -22.77 -4.11 14.16
CA HIS A 51 -21.33 -3.94 14.24
C HIS A 51 -20.79 -4.41 15.58
N TYR A 52 -21.53 -4.18 16.68
CA TYR A 52 -21.22 -4.74 18.00
C TYR A 52 -21.20 -6.26 17.96
N VAL A 53 -22.24 -6.91 17.43
CA VAL A 53 -22.31 -8.38 17.34
C VAL A 53 -21.16 -8.92 16.49
N LYS A 54 -20.78 -8.23 15.41
CA LYS A 54 -19.64 -8.63 14.57
C LYS A 54 -18.30 -8.47 15.28
N LEU A 55 -18.09 -7.35 15.98
CA LEU A 55 -16.89 -7.11 16.80
C LEU A 55 -16.82 -8.08 17.99
N PHE A 56 -17.96 -8.46 18.57
CA PHE A 56 -18.06 -9.39 19.69
C PHE A 56 -17.84 -10.84 19.25
N ALA A 57 -18.47 -11.28 18.15
CA ALA A 57 -18.23 -12.59 17.56
C ALA A 57 -16.79 -12.73 17.08
N ASP A 58 -16.24 -11.68 16.45
CA ASP A 58 -14.81 -11.62 16.15
C ASP A 58 -14.00 -11.66 17.45
N ALA A 59 -14.27 -10.85 18.47
CA ALA A 59 -13.53 -10.87 19.75
C ALA A 59 -13.55 -12.24 20.46
N GLN A 60 -14.66 -12.99 20.35
CA GLN A 60 -14.76 -14.38 20.82
C GLN A 60 -13.92 -15.35 19.98
N PHE A 61 -13.71 -15.04 18.71
CA PHE A 61 -12.86 -15.78 17.76
C PHE A 61 -11.38 -15.36 17.80
N TYR A 62 -11.07 -14.14 18.27
CA TYR A 62 -9.76 -13.46 18.27
C TYR A 62 -8.70 -14.09 19.15
N SER A 63 -9.07 -15.18 19.76
CA SER A 63 -8.26 -15.83 20.73
C SER A 63 -8.50 -17.30 20.47
N CYS A 64 -7.61 -17.91 19.70
CA CYS A 64 -7.38 -19.34 19.84
C CYS A 64 -7.28 -19.69 21.34
N PHE A 65 -6.81 -18.76 22.18
CA PHE A 65 -6.86 -18.86 23.64
C PHE A 65 -8.27 -18.79 24.24
N ALA A 66 -9.20 -17.96 23.74
CA ALA A 66 -10.54 -17.83 24.29
C ALA A 66 -11.32 -19.11 24.05
N VAL A 67 -11.21 -19.78 22.89
CA VAL A 67 -11.84 -21.11 22.71
C VAL A 67 -11.29 -22.15 23.71
N PHE A 68 -10.05 -22.00 24.21
CA PHE A 68 -9.52 -22.80 25.33
C PHE A 68 -10.01 -22.35 26.72
N PHE A 69 -10.56 -21.14 26.87
CA PHE A 69 -10.86 -20.51 28.18
C PHE A 69 -12.29 -19.92 28.30
N SER A 70 -13.18 -20.11 27.31
CA SER A 70 -14.38 -19.29 27.07
C SER A 70 -15.63 -19.67 27.87
N THR A 71 -15.53 -20.52 28.87
CA THR A 71 -16.57 -20.64 29.88
C THR A 71 -16.06 -19.99 31.18
N PRO A 72 -16.53 -18.77 31.53
CA PRO A 72 -16.12 -18.07 32.76
C PRO A 72 -16.33 -18.91 34.03
N THR A 73 -17.29 -19.84 33.98
CA THR A 73 -17.65 -20.80 35.05
C THR A 73 -17.05 -22.19 34.85
N GLU A 74 -16.61 -22.57 33.66
CA GLU A 74 -16.06 -23.88 33.34
C GLU A 74 -14.75 -23.73 32.58
N VAL A 75 -13.64 -23.63 33.29
CA VAL A 75 -12.30 -23.63 32.66
C VAL A 75 -12.04 -24.96 31.90
N PHE A 76 -12.92 -25.96 32.06
CA PHE A 76 -12.83 -27.31 31.49
C PHE A 76 -14.21 -27.82 31.03
N PRO A 77 -14.56 -27.69 29.74
CA PRO A 77 -15.79 -28.27 29.23
C PRO A 77 -15.76 -29.80 29.44
N GLY A 78 -16.69 -30.34 30.23
CA GLY A 78 -16.83 -31.78 30.46
C GLY A 78 -16.09 -32.40 31.65
N LEU A 79 -15.48 -31.61 32.55
CA LEU A 79 -14.86 -32.13 33.77
C LEU A 79 -15.60 -31.65 35.04
N ASN A 80 -16.38 -32.54 35.68
CA ASN A 80 -17.03 -32.23 36.95
C ASN A 80 -15.99 -32.20 38.09
N ARG A 81 -15.98 -31.13 38.90
CA ARG A 81 -14.92 -30.84 39.89
C ARG A 81 -15.19 -31.43 41.27
N ASP A 82 -16.40 -31.95 41.48
CA ASP A 82 -16.81 -32.51 42.77
C ASP A 82 -16.06 -33.83 43.05
N GLY A 83 -15.30 -33.87 44.15
CA GLY A 83 -14.59 -35.07 44.62
C GLY A 83 -13.11 -35.21 44.21
N LEU A 84 -12.51 -34.22 43.56
CA LEU A 84 -11.09 -34.25 43.22
C LEU A 84 -10.21 -33.90 44.43
N LEU A 85 -9.47 -34.90 44.94
CA LEU A 85 -8.50 -34.74 46.03
C LEU A 85 -7.30 -33.84 45.67
N ARG A 86 -7.07 -33.61 44.37
CA ARG A 86 -6.02 -32.74 43.83
C ARG A 86 -6.51 -32.04 42.56
N PRO A 87 -6.06 -30.81 42.26
CA PRO A 87 -6.34 -30.20 40.98
C PRO A 87 -5.92 -31.12 39.83
N PRO A 88 -6.75 -31.31 38.79
CA PRO A 88 -6.38 -32.10 37.62
C PRO A 88 -5.20 -31.43 36.91
N SER A 89 -4.17 -32.22 36.57
CA SER A 89 -3.00 -31.73 35.83
C SER A 89 -3.38 -31.54 34.38
N ILE A 90 -3.88 -30.37 34.04
CA ILE A 90 -4.34 -30.07 32.69
C ILE A 90 -3.18 -29.45 31.94
N MET A 91 -2.78 -30.13 30.87
CA MET A 91 -1.70 -29.64 30.03
C MET A 91 -2.12 -28.30 29.42
N PRO A 92 -1.24 -27.29 29.44
CA PRO A 92 -1.53 -26.03 28.79
C PRO A 92 -1.74 -26.26 27.28
N PRO A 93 -2.52 -25.40 26.60
CA PRO A 93 -2.59 -25.42 25.15
C PRO A 93 -1.20 -25.39 24.52
N ALA A 94 -0.97 -26.18 23.48
CA ALA A 94 0.34 -26.33 22.87
C ALA A 94 0.30 -26.07 21.36
N VAL A 95 1.27 -25.29 20.87
CA VAL A 95 1.49 -25.00 19.45
C VAL A 95 2.92 -25.45 19.10
N PRO A 96 3.14 -26.72 18.75
CA PRO A 96 4.48 -27.27 18.57
C PRO A 96 5.20 -26.74 17.33
N ASN A 97 4.46 -26.35 16.28
CA ASN A 97 5.00 -26.01 14.96
C ASN A 97 5.28 -24.51 14.76
N ARG A 98 5.57 -23.78 15.84
CA ARG A 98 5.84 -22.33 15.84
C ARG A 98 7.08 -22.01 16.66
N SER A 99 7.75 -20.93 16.28
CA SER A 99 8.98 -20.48 16.94
C SER A 99 8.65 -19.82 18.27
N ALA A 100 9.27 -20.32 19.34
CA ALA A 100 9.18 -19.70 20.66
C ALA A 100 9.82 -18.30 20.66
N ASP A 101 10.93 -18.12 19.94
CA ASP A 101 11.64 -16.84 19.83
C ASP A 101 10.76 -15.76 19.20
N THR A 102 10.13 -16.07 18.07
CA THR A 102 9.22 -15.15 17.38
C THR A 102 8.01 -14.80 18.26
N PHE A 103 7.49 -15.78 19.01
CA PHE A 103 6.39 -15.55 19.94
C PHE A 103 6.80 -14.68 21.14
N ALA A 104 8.01 -14.83 21.65
CA ALA A 104 8.54 -13.98 22.72
C ALA A 104 8.60 -12.50 22.28
N GLU A 105 8.99 -12.25 21.02
CA GLU A 105 8.99 -10.91 20.44
C GLU A 105 7.58 -10.36 20.21
N ILE A 106 6.63 -11.20 19.76
CA ILE A 106 5.21 -10.83 19.68
C ILE A 106 4.67 -10.44 21.07
N LEU A 107 5.02 -11.19 22.11
CA LEU A 107 4.63 -10.88 23.48
C LEU A 107 5.26 -9.56 23.97
N HIS A 108 6.50 -9.27 23.56
CA HIS A 108 7.15 -8.00 23.83
C HIS A 108 6.36 -6.82 23.22
N LEU A 109 5.90 -6.98 21.98
CA LEU A 109 5.04 -6.01 21.30
C LEU A 109 3.67 -5.84 21.96
N LEU A 110 3.01 -6.94 22.34
CA LEU A 110 1.71 -6.91 23.04
C LEU A 110 1.78 -6.23 24.41
N ARG A 111 2.93 -6.32 25.08
CA ARG A 111 3.20 -5.57 26.31
C ARG A 111 3.42 -4.07 26.08
N GLY A 112 3.48 -3.64 24.82
CA GLY A 112 3.65 -2.24 24.42
C GLY A 112 5.11 -1.81 24.25
N TYR A 113 6.07 -2.74 24.29
CA TYR A 113 7.47 -2.40 24.08
C TYR A 113 7.81 -2.33 22.58
N PRO A 114 8.67 -1.39 22.15
CA PRO A 114 9.09 -1.31 20.76
C PRO A 114 9.99 -2.49 20.40
N LEU A 115 9.79 -3.04 19.20
CA LEU A 115 10.63 -4.10 18.65
C LEU A 115 11.49 -3.56 17.51
N ARG A 116 12.79 -3.88 17.54
CA ARG A 116 13.70 -3.59 16.43
C ARG A 116 13.59 -4.69 15.37
N ILE A 117 13.08 -4.35 14.20
CA ILE A 117 13.06 -5.25 13.05
C ILE A 117 14.48 -5.33 12.46
N ARG A 118 15.05 -6.54 12.42
CA ARG A 118 16.39 -6.84 11.90
C ARG A 118 16.46 -6.70 10.38
N ASP A 119 15.54 -7.34 9.68
CA ASP A 119 15.45 -7.41 8.22
C ASP A 119 13.99 -7.72 7.79
N GLU A 120 13.77 -7.86 6.48
CA GLU A 120 12.43 -8.14 5.93
C GLU A 120 12.00 -9.60 6.16
N ASP A 121 12.93 -10.56 6.29
CA ASP A 121 12.60 -11.97 6.57
C ASP A 121 12.06 -12.11 7.99
N HIS A 122 12.70 -11.43 8.94
CA HIS A 122 12.25 -11.33 10.31
C HIS A 122 10.87 -10.66 10.41
N ARG A 123 10.63 -9.58 9.66
CA ARG A 123 9.29 -8.98 9.58
C ARG A 123 8.27 -9.98 9.04
N ALA A 124 8.63 -10.75 8.01
CA ALA A 124 7.76 -11.75 7.42
C ALA A 124 7.44 -12.90 8.39
N GLU A 125 8.40 -13.34 9.21
CA GLU A 125 8.19 -14.30 10.31
C GLU A 125 7.17 -13.79 11.32
N LEU A 126 7.37 -12.58 11.85
CA LEU A 126 6.44 -11.95 12.79
C LEU A 126 5.04 -11.81 12.19
N LEU A 127 4.93 -11.39 10.93
CA LEU A 127 3.64 -11.25 10.25
C LEU A 127 2.95 -12.60 10.03
N ARG A 128 3.69 -13.68 9.72
CA ARG A 128 3.12 -15.04 9.61
C ARG A 128 2.54 -15.50 10.94
N ASP A 129 3.25 -15.27 12.03
CA ASP A 129 2.79 -15.67 13.35
C ASP A 129 1.66 -14.78 13.86
N CYS A 130 1.69 -13.46 13.61
CA CYS A 130 0.55 -12.58 13.90
C CYS A 130 -0.71 -13.03 13.17
N LYS A 131 -0.61 -13.45 11.90
CA LYS A 131 -1.75 -13.99 11.15
C LYS A 131 -2.25 -15.31 11.75
N TYR A 132 -1.33 -16.19 12.17
CA TYR A 132 -1.66 -17.46 12.81
C TYR A 132 -2.38 -17.27 14.14
N PHE A 133 -1.92 -16.34 14.98
CA PHE A 133 -2.54 -16.00 16.27
C PHE A 133 -3.69 -15.00 16.15
N HIS A 134 -4.08 -14.62 14.93
CA HIS A 134 -5.14 -13.64 14.65
C HIS A 134 -4.96 -12.26 15.32
N LEU A 135 -3.71 -11.83 15.50
CA LEU A 135 -3.34 -10.51 16.03
C LEU A 135 -3.45 -9.45 14.93
N LYS A 136 -4.68 -9.11 14.53
CA LYS A 136 -4.94 -8.23 13.38
C LYS A 136 -4.44 -6.80 13.60
N GLY A 137 -4.47 -6.29 14.83
CA GLY A 137 -3.94 -4.96 15.14
C GLY A 137 -2.42 -4.94 15.00
N LEU A 138 -1.77 -5.97 15.53
CA LEU A 138 -0.32 -6.12 15.47
C LEU A 138 0.17 -6.39 14.05
N GLU A 139 -0.56 -7.18 13.28
CA GLU A 139 -0.35 -7.36 11.83
C GLU A 139 -0.28 -6.00 11.13
N GLN A 140 -1.26 -5.12 11.38
CA GLN A 140 -1.31 -3.78 10.77
C GLN A 140 -0.22 -2.82 11.30
N LYS A 141 0.23 -2.97 12.54
CA LYS A 141 1.36 -2.20 13.11
C LYS A 141 2.70 -2.63 12.51
N LEU A 142 2.86 -3.91 12.20
CA LEU A 142 4.10 -4.50 11.67
C LEU A 142 4.28 -4.29 10.16
N ILE A 143 3.22 -3.98 9.42
CA ILE A 143 3.30 -3.60 8.01
C ILE A 143 4.22 -2.39 7.83
N ARG A 144 5.02 -2.38 6.77
CA ARG A 144 5.91 -1.25 6.45
C ARG A 144 5.07 -0.07 5.94
N HIS A 145 5.14 1.04 6.64
CA HIS A 145 4.39 2.25 6.33
C HIS A 145 5.16 3.50 6.79
N SER A 146 4.81 4.65 6.23
CA SER A 146 5.28 5.96 6.70
C SER A 146 4.08 6.90 6.77
N ILE A 147 3.89 7.56 7.92
CA ILE A 147 2.88 8.62 8.08
C ILE A 147 3.63 9.93 8.26
N SER A 148 3.27 10.93 7.45
CA SER A 148 3.91 12.25 7.47
C SER A 148 2.90 13.34 7.15
N PHE A 149 3.12 14.55 7.67
CA PHE A 149 2.32 15.72 7.31
C PHE A 149 2.98 16.47 6.14
N ASN A 150 2.28 16.53 5.01
CA ASN A 150 2.71 17.29 3.85
C ASN A 150 2.28 18.75 4.02
N LEU A 151 3.24 19.62 4.37
CA LEU A 151 3.00 21.05 4.59
C LEU A 151 2.54 21.79 3.34
N ALA A 152 3.07 21.42 2.16
CA ALA A 152 2.72 22.08 0.90
C ALA A 152 1.25 21.83 0.52
N ARG A 153 0.76 20.59 0.76
CA ARG A 153 -0.64 20.22 0.52
C ARG A 153 -1.55 20.45 1.71
N ARG A 154 -0.99 20.70 2.91
CA ARG A 154 -1.69 20.73 4.20
C ARG A 154 -2.53 19.46 4.46
N LYS A 155 -1.96 18.30 4.16
CA LYS A 155 -2.63 16.99 4.32
C LYS A 155 -1.71 16.02 5.07
N ASP A 156 -2.30 15.21 5.94
CA ASP A 156 -1.62 14.06 6.49
C ASP A 156 -1.63 12.92 5.46
N GLU A 157 -0.47 12.37 5.13
CA GLU A 157 -0.29 11.32 4.12
C GLU A 157 0.18 10.01 4.77
N ILE A 158 -0.26 8.88 4.21
CA ILE A 158 0.27 7.55 4.53
C ILE A 158 0.85 6.91 3.27
N THR A 159 2.11 6.50 3.33
CA THR A 159 2.75 5.69 2.30
C THR A 159 2.62 4.22 2.66
N LEU A 160 2.05 3.43 1.74
CA LEU A 160 1.83 1.99 1.92
C LEU A 160 2.05 1.26 0.61
N ARG A 161 2.58 0.03 0.68
CA ARG A 161 2.67 -0.82 -0.51
C ARG A 161 1.32 -1.36 -0.91
N LEU A 162 1.15 -1.62 -2.21
CA LEU A 162 -0.08 -2.20 -2.74
C LEU A 162 -0.47 -3.46 -1.97
N GLU A 163 0.47 -4.37 -1.64
CA GLU A 163 0.32 -5.66 -0.89
C GLU A 163 -0.38 -5.54 0.44
N ASP A 164 -0.21 -4.39 1.06
CA ASP A 164 -0.61 -4.17 2.43
C ASP A 164 -1.94 -3.42 2.54
N VAL A 165 -2.47 -2.92 1.43
CA VAL A 165 -3.77 -2.23 1.39
C VAL A 165 -4.91 -3.21 1.64
N ARG A 166 -5.75 -2.92 2.64
CA ARG A 166 -6.98 -3.66 2.95
C ARG A 166 -8.21 -2.86 2.53
N GLN A 167 -9.20 -3.52 1.93
CA GLN A 167 -10.44 -2.87 1.47
C GLN A 167 -11.18 -2.05 2.56
N SER A 168 -11.10 -2.51 3.81
CA SER A 168 -11.78 -1.87 4.95
C SER A 168 -11.13 -0.55 5.36
N GLY A 169 -9.85 -0.34 5.04
CA GLY A 169 -9.13 0.90 5.32
C GLY A 169 -9.37 2.00 4.30
N ILE A 170 -9.92 1.67 3.13
CA ILE A 170 -10.12 2.61 2.02
C ILE A 170 -11.34 3.50 2.28
N SER A 171 -11.14 4.81 2.17
CA SER A 171 -12.17 5.82 2.19
C SER A 171 -11.91 6.87 1.10
N ILE A 172 -12.94 7.57 0.65
CA ILE A 172 -12.80 8.64 -0.33
C ILE A 172 -13.32 9.89 0.35
N GLY A 173 -12.44 10.88 0.54
CA GLY A 173 -12.78 12.08 1.29
C GLY A 173 -13.90 12.88 0.63
N LEU A 174 -15.00 13.08 1.34
CA LEU A 174 -15.81 14.30 1.27
C LEU A 174 -15.29 15.18 2.40
N ASP A 175 -14.67 16.30 2.06
CA ASP A 175 -14.16 17.25 3.04
C ASP A 175 -15.34 17.85 3.81
N ARG A 176 -15.73 17.24 4.96
CA ARG A 176 -16.90 17.65 5.76
C ARG A 176 -16.75 19.04 6.38
N THR A 177 -15.55 19.60 6.34
CA THR A 177 -15.27 20.98 6.78
C THR A 177 -15.43 22.01 5.67
N SER A 178 -15.66 21.58 4.43
CA SER A 178 -16.09 22.46 3.35
C SER A 178 -17.63 22.44 3.24
N PRO A 179 -18.28 23.58 2.93
CA PRO A 179 -19.72 23.62 2.68
C PRO A 179 -20.10 22.55 1.65
N PRO A 180 -21.34 22.01 1.70
CA PRO A 180 -21.77 20.96 0.78
C PRO A 180 -21.41 21.40 -0.65
N PRO A 181 -20.62 20.59 -1.39
CA PRO A 181 -20.24 20.98 -2.73
C PRO A 181 -21.51 21.13 -3.55
N ASP A 182 -21.59 22.23 -4.31
CA ASP A 182 -22.61 22.41 -5.32
C ASP A 182 -22.80 21.11 -6.10
N PRO A 183 -24.02 20.68 -6.43
CA PRO A 183 -24.26 19.47 -7.23
C PRO A 183 -23.63 19.53 -8.64
N GLN A 184 -23.04 20.67 -9.03
CA GLN A 184 -22.23 20.87 -10.24
C GLN A 184 -20.71 20.93 -9.99
N SER A 185 -20.26 20.80 -8.73
CA SER A 185 -18.85 20.94 -8.36
C SER A 185 -18.01 19.80 -8.93
N THR A 186 -17.07 20.17 -9.79
CA THR A 186 -16.04 19.32 -10.43
C THR A 186 -14.96 18.89 -9.44
N ALA A 187 -15.35 18.55 -8.19
CA ALA A 187 -14.43 18.40 -7.08
C ALA A 187 -13.50 17.19 -7.26
N ILE A 188 -12.22 17.49 -7.50
CA ILE A 188 -11.13 16.53 -7.44
C ILE A 188 -11.08 15.98 -6.00
N ARG A 189 -11.10 14.66 -5.86
CA ARG A 189 -10.96 13.98 -4.55
C ARG A 189 -9.77 13.04 -4.57
N TYR A 190 -9.22 12.73 -3.41
CA TYR A 190 -8.16 11.72 -3.28
C TYR A 190 -8.66 10.54 -2.45
N VAL A 191 -8.11 9.36 -2.75
CA VAL A 191 -8.34 8.16 -1.95
C VAL A 191 -7.53 8.29 -0.65
N ASN A 192 -8.19 8.01 0.46
CA ASN A 192 -7.60 8.03 1.79
C ASN A 192 -7.55 6.60 2.37
N TYR A 193 -6.62 6.36 3.27
CA TYR A 193 -6.44 5.07 3.93
C TYR A 193 -6.24 5.22 5.45
N ALA A 194 -6.92 4.38 6.22
CA ALA A 194 -6.64 4.14 7.63
C ALA A 194 -6.31 2.67 7.80
N ARG A 195 -5.18 2.32 8.43
CA ARG A 195 -4.90 0.93 8.76
C ARG A 195 -5.98 0.43 9.73
N PRO A 196 -6.69 -0.66 9.39
CA PRO A 196 -7.72 -1.22 10.25
C PRO A 196 -7.17 -1.48 11.66
N PHE A 197 -7.97 -1.19 12.69
CA PHE A 197 -7.66 -1.45 14.11
C PHE A 197 -6.53 -0.62 14.72
N VAL A 198 -5.80 0.18 13.93
CA VAL A 198 -4.62 0.91 14.40
C VAL A 198 -4.81 2.42 14.27
N ASP A 199 -5.24 2.88 13.10
CA ASP A 199 -5.27 4.31 12.83
C ASP A 199 -6.60 4.96 13.28
N PRO A 200 -6.55 6.09 14.02
CA PRO A 200 -7.74 6.76 14.53
C PRO A 200 -8.48 7.57 13.46
N LYS A 201 -7.78 7.95 12.38
CA LYS A 201 -8.31 8.73 11.26
C LYS A 201 -7.72 8.26 9.93
N PRO A 202 -8.38 8.50 8.80
CA PRO A 202 -7.81 8.24 7.48
C PRO A 202 -6.82 9.34 7.05
N TYR A 203 -5.80 8.93 6.30
CA TYR A 203 -4.73 9.76 5.74
C TYR A 203 -4.79 9.72 4.20
N GLU A 204 -4.32 10.74 3.49
CA GLU A 204 -4.23 10.70 2.02
C GLU A 204 -3.26 9.58 1.59
N LEU A 205 -3.71 8.67 0.72
CA LEU A 205 -2.95 7.47 0.37
C LEU A 205 -1.90 7.79 -0.71
N VAL A 206 -0.64 7.53 -0.36
CA VAL A 206 0.48 7.40 -1.31
C VAL A 206 0.77 5.91 -1.48
N LEU A 207 0.36 5.37 -2.62
CA LEU A 207 0.45 3.95 -2.94
C LEU A 207 1.80 3.62 -3.58
N GLU A 208 2.59 2.76 -2.95
CA GLU A 208 3.82 2.22 -3.53
C GLU A 208 3.50 0.94 -4.33
N ILE A 209 3.87 0.94 -5.62
CA ILE A 209 3.73 -0.18 -6.54
C ILE A 209 5.14 -0.56 -7.01
N GLY A 210 5.57 -1.79 -6.70
CA GLY A 210 6.89 -2.33 -7.04
C GLY A 210 6.86 -3.48 -8.05
N ASP A 211 7.84 -4.37 -7.94
CA ASP A 211 7.98 -5.63 -8.70
C ASP A 211 8.04 -5.48 -10.23
N GLU A 212 8.45 -4.32 -10.74
CA GLU A 212 8.56 -4.07 -12.18
C GLU A 212 7.27 -4.39 -12.97
N CYS A 213 6.12 -4.33 -12.30
CA CYS A 213 4.84 -4.77 -12.85
C CYS A 213 4.09 -3.66 -13.61
N THR A 214 4.72 -2.52 -13.85
CA THR A 214 4.10 -1.34 -14.49
C THR A 214 4.94 -0.84 -15.66
N LYS A 215 4.30 -0.68 -16.82
CA LYS A 215 4.87 -0.03 -18.01
C LYS A 215 4.13 1.27 -18.29
N LEU A 216 4.87 2.36 -18.44
CA LEU A 216 4.33 3.68 -18.77
C LEU A 216 4.48 3.94 -20.27
N HIS A 217 3.39 4.39 -20.88
CA HIS A 217 3.31 4.79 -22.28
C HIS A 217 3.02 6.29 -22.34
N PHE A 218 3.84 7.03 -23.08
CA PHE A 218 3.71 8.48 -23.23
C PHE A 218 2.87 8.80 -24.48
N GLN A 219 1.88 9.68 -24.34
CA GLN A 219 0.95 10.02 -25.44
C GLN A 219 1.42 11.21 -26.29
N SER A 220 2.34 12.03 -25.76
CA SER A 220 2.94 13.17 -26.45
C SER A 220 4.38 13.33 -26.00
N HIS A 221 5.15 14.13 -26.74
CA HIS A 221 6.39 14.70 -26.22
C HIS A 221 6.09 15.46 -24.91
N PHE A 222 7.08 15.55 -24.02
CA PHE A 222 7.02 16.12 -22.66
C PHE A 222 6.75 17.65 -22.62
N THR A 223 5.82 18.13 -23.44
CA THR A 223 5.53 19.55 -23.66
C THR A 223 4.39 20.05 -22.78
N GLN A 224 3.55 19.14 -22.27
CA GLN A 224 2.41 19.45 -21.40
C GLN A 224 2.75 19.21 -19.93
N SER A 225 2.24 20.06 -19.06
CA SER A 225 2.30 19.88 -17.61
C SER A 225 0.89 19.88 -17.00
N PRO A 226 0.52 18.89 -16.18
CA PRO A 226 1.27 17.65 -15.91
C PRO A 226 1.32 16.75 -17.16
N ILE A 227 2.39 15.96 -17.33
CA ILE A 227 2.57 15.11 -18.52
C ILE A 227 1.55 13.96 -18.47
N PRO A 228 0.67 13.82 -19.47
CA PRO A 228 -0.27 12.69 -19.53
C PRO A 228 0.45 11.40 -19.92
N MET A 229 0.20 10.35 -19.15
CA MET A 229 0.74 9.00 -19.37
C MET A 229 -0.37 7.95 -19.29
N LYS A 230 -0.11 6.78 -19.85
CA LYS A 230 -0.94 5.58 -19.67
C LYS A 230 -0.11 4.47 -19.02
N ALA A 231 -0.56 3.94 -17.90
CA ALA A 231 0.06 2.80 -17.23
C ALA A 231 -0.61 1.49 -17.64
N GLU A 232 0.22 0.51 -17.99
CA GLU A 232 -0.14 -0.88 -18.20
C GLU A 232 0.43 -1.71 -17.06
N PHE A 233 -0.42 -2.55 -16.44
CA PHE A 233 -0.04 -3.40 -15.31
C PHE A 233 0.02 -4.87 -15.71
N PHE A 234 0.96 -5.61 -15.12
CA PHE A 234 1.22 -7.02 -15.43
C PHE A 234 1.14 -7.92 -14.19
N GLY A 235 0.95 -9.23 -14.44
CA GLY A 235 1.02 -10.28 -13.42
C GLY A 235 0.11 -10.02 -12.21
N ASN A 236 0.66 -10.30 -11.01
CA ASN A 236 -0.05 -10.08 -9.74
C ASN A 236 -0.36 -8.60 -9.50
N GLY A 237 0.49 -7.68 -9.99
CA GLY A 237 0.25 -6.24 -9.91
C GLY A 237 -1.06 -5.84 -10.57
N LYS A 238 -1.33 -6.35 -11.78
CA LYS A 238 -2.59 -6.14 -12.51
C LYS A 238 -3.81 -6.59 -11.70
N THR A 239 -3.80 -7.81 -11.17
CA THR A 239 -4.93 -8.33 -10.38
C THR A 239 -5.21 -7.46 -9.16
N ARG A 240 -4.16 -6.95 -8.51
CA ARG A 240 -4.29 -6.21 -7.25
C ARG A 240 -4.71 -4.76 -7.47
N ILE A 241 -4.19 -4.09 -8.50
CA ILE A 241 -4.64 -2.74 -8.86
C ILE A 241 -6.08 -2.75 -9.38
N SER A 242 -6.49 -3.76 -10.16
CA SER A 242 -7.89 -3.90 -10.61
C SER A 242 -8.85 -4.03 -9.43
N ARG A 243 -8.53 -4.91 -8.46
CA ARG A 243 -9.32 -5.04 -7.22
C ARG A 243 -9.38 -3.74 -6.43
N LEU A 244 -8.28 -2.98 -6.37
CA LEU A 244 -8.27 -1.69 -5.70
C LEU A 244 -9.25 -0.71 -6.38
N PHE A 245 -9.25 -0.64 -7.71
CA PHE A 245 -10.20 0.20 -8.44
C PHE A 245 -11.65 -0.26 -8.34
N GLU A 246 -11.91 -1.57 -8.28
CA GLU A 246 -13.25 -2.12 -8.00
C GLU A 246 -13.76 -1.68 -6.61
N VAL A 247 -12.89 -1.71 -5.59
CA VAL A 247 -13.24 -1.24 -4.25
C VAL A 247 -13.52 0.26 -4.27
N VAL A 248 -12.70 1.05 -4.96
CA VAL A 248 -12.92 2.50 -5.13
C VAL A 248 -14.24 2.77 -5.86
N ALA A 249 -14.58 2.01 -6.91
CA ALA A 249 -15.84 2.13 -7.65
C ALA A 249 -17.05 1.85 -6.75
N THR A 250 -16.96 0.77 -5.98
CA THR A 250 -17.96 0.41 -4.99
C THR A 250 -18.15 1.53 -3.96
N LYS A 251 -17.07 2.13 -3.47
CA LYS A 251 -17.13 3.26 -2.51
C LYS A 251 -17.69 4.55 -3.12
N LEU A 252 -17.61 4.72 -4.45
CA LEU A 252 -18.23 5.82 -5.19
C LEU A 252 -19.67 5.53 -5.60
N ASN A 253 -20.23 4.35 -5.25
CA ASN A 253 -21.55 3.88 -5.69
C ASN A 253 -21.71 3.84 -7.22
N LEU A 254 -20.63 3.55 -7.95
CA LEU A 254 -20.67 3.37 -9.39
C LEU A 254 -21.12 1.95 -9.73
N PRO A 255 -21.88 1.73 -10.81
CA PRO A 255 -22.28 0.38 -11.23
C PRO A 255 -21.02 -0.47 -11.48
N THR A 256 -20.87 -1.52 -10.68
CA THR A 256 -19.66 -2.37 -10.57
C THR A 256 -19.35 -3.21 -11.81
N THR A 257 -20.04 -2.97 -12.93
CA THR A 257 -19.79 -3.62 -14.23
C THR A 257 -18.72 -2.90 -15.06
N GLN A 258 -18.18 -1.76 -14.61
CA GLN A 258 -17.14 -1.02 -15.30
C GLN A 258 -15.94 -0.78 -14.36
N PRO A 259 -14.76 -1.37 -14.62
CA PRO A 259 -13.58 -1.07 -13.82
C PRO A 259 -13.16 0.38 -14.06
N LEU A 260 -13.09 1.17 -13.00
CA LEU A 260 -12.83 2.63 -13.01
C LEU A 260 -11.53 3.07 -13.72
N GLY A 261 -10.63 2.14 -13.99
CA GLY A 261 -9.36 2.35 -14.71
C GLY A 261 -9.21 1.51 -15.97
N LEU A 262 -10.20 0.69 -16.34
CA LEU A 262 -10.23 -0.03 -17.61
C LEU A 262 -11.29 0.59 -18.54
N LEU A 263 -10.85 1.09 -19.68
CA LEU A 263 -11.69 1.57 -20.77
C LEU A 263 -12.49 0.39 -21.40
N MET A 264 -13.59 -0.05 -20.79
CA MET A 264 -14.42 -1.08 -21.43
C MET A 264 -15.01 -0.61 -22.75
N LYS A 265 -14.79 -1.40 -23.82
CA LYS A 265 -15.52 -1.31 -25.08
C LYS A 265 -16.71 -2.28 -25.04
N ASN A 266 -17.93 -1.73 -25.08
CA ASN A 266 -19.07 -2.47 -25.60
C ASN A 266 -18.98 -2.46 -27.14
N GLY A 267 -19.00 -3.63 -27.79
CA GLY A 267 -19.14 -3.75 -29.24
C GLY A 267 -18.96 -5.18 -29.72
N GLY A 268 -20.04 -5.81 -30.19
CA GLY A 268 -20.14 -7.24 -30.49
C GLY A 268 -19.51 -7.72 -31.81
N ALA A 269 -19.54 -9.06 -31.93
CA ALA A 269 -19.49 -9.94 -33.11
C ALA A 269 -18.41 -9.72 -34.19
N SER A 270 -17.42 -10.63 -34.24
CA SER A 270 -17.21 -11.52 -35.38
C SER A 270 -16.03 -12.47 -35.11
N SER A 271 -16.21 -13.71 -35.54
CA SER A 271 -15.37 -14.87 -35.30
C SER A 271 -14.18 -14.90 -36.25
N GLN A 272 -12.95 -14.78 -35.74
CA GLN A 272 -11.77 -15.41 -36.35
C GLN A 272 -10.72 -15.74 -35.27
N PRO A 273 -10.04 -16.91 -35.33
CA PRO A 273 -9.01 -17.27 -34.37
C PRO A 273 -7.75 -16.43 -34.60
N ALA A 274 -7.22 -15.84 -33.53
CA ALA A 274 -6.03 -15.01 -33.57
C ALA A 274 -4.77 -15.84 -33.92
N SER A 275 -4.04 -15.40 -34.94
CA SER A 275 -2.68 -15.86 -35.21
C SER A 275 -1.68 -15.22 -34.23
N PRO A 276 -0.62 -15.93 -33.82
CA PRO A 276 0.29 -15.49 -32.77
C PRO A 276 1.28 -14.48 -33.32
N GLY A 277 1.27 -13.24 -32.82
CA GLY A 277 2.40 -12.33 -33.05
C GLY A 277 2.12 -10.83 -33.05
N ASN A 278 0.88 -10.37 -33.19
CA ASN A 278 0.57 -8.93 -33.14
C ASN A 278 -0.90 -8.73 -32.73
N THR A 279 -1.17 -8.69 -31.43
CA THR A 279 -2.48 -8.26 -30.95
C THR A 279 -2.46 -6.73 -30.84
N PRO A 280 -3.35 -6.00 -31.55
CA PRO A 280 -3.47 -4.56 -31.37
C PRO A 280 -3.80 -4.28 -29.90
N LEU A 281 -3.06 -3.35 -29.28
CA LEU A 281 -3.23 -2.92 -27.89
C LEU A 281 -4.71 -2.70 -27.59
N ASN A 282 -5.30 -3.49 -26.70
CA ASN A 282 -6.62 -3.18 -26.16
C ASN A 282 -6.46 -1.91 -25.33
N GLU A 283 -6.84 -0.76 -25.90
CA GLU A 283 -6.86 0.54 -25.22
C GLU A 283 -7.67 0.50 -23.90
N GLY A 284 -8.48 -0.55 -23.75
CA GLY A 284 -9.25 -0.93 -22.58
C GLY A 284 -8.48 -1.22 -21.29
N ASP A 285 -7.21 -1.64 -21.37
CA ASP A 285 -6.47 -2.10 -20.19
C ASP A 285 -5.49 -1.05 -19.62
N LEU A 286 -5.50 0.17 -20.19
CA LEU A 286 -4.57 1.23 -19.84
C LEU A 286 -5.17 2.20 -18.82
N VAL A 287 -4.49 2.34 -17.69
CA VAL A 287 -4.88 3.25 -16.60
C VAL A 287 -4.31 4.62 -16.90
N ARG A 288 -5.14 5.67 -16.82
CA ARG A 288 -4.65 7.04 -16.99
C ARG A 288 -3.71 7.39 -15.83
N CYS A 289 -2.62 8.08 -16.13
CA CYS A 289 -1.67 8.59 -15.15
C CYS A 289 -1.21 10.01 -15.51
N TYR A 290 -0.72 10.73 -14.52
CA TYR A 290 -0.08 12.04 -14.70
C TYR A 290 1.28 12.06 -14.01
N LEU A 291 2.28 12.62 -14.70
CA LEU A 291 3.54 13.01 -14.09
C LEU A 291 3.47 14.51 -13.78
N ALA A 292 3.34 14.82 -12.48
CA ALA A 292 3.29 16.21 -12.02
C ALA A 292 4.69 16.83 -11.98
N GLU A 293 4.77 18.16 -11.98
CA GLU A 293 6.05 18.89 -11.94
C GLU A 293 6.84 18.65 -10.66
N ASP A 294 6.14 18.38 -9.56
CA ASP A 294 6.70 18.09 -8.24
C ASP A 294 7.07 16.61 -8.05
N ALA A 295 6.90 15.78 -9.09
CA ALA A 295 7.25 14.36 -9.02
C ALA A 295 8.75 14.16 -9.20
N TYR A 296 9.37 13.40 -8.29
CA TYR A 296 10.78 13.03 -8.43
C TYR A 296 10.91 11.78 -9.32
N VAL A 297 11.75 11.83 -10.34
CA VAL A 297 11.98 10.71 -11.26
C VAL A 297 13.45 10.37 -11.32
N ARG A 298 13.76 9.08 -11.20
CA ARG A 298 15.08 8.52 -11.46
C ARG A 298 14.99 7.63 -12.70
N LEU A 299 15.63 8.03 -13.79
CA LEU A 299 15.67 7.30 -15.06
C LEU A 299 17.05 6.68 -15.29
N ASP A 300 17.09 5.36 -15.46
CA ASP A 300 18.34 4.60 -15.68
C ASP A 300 19.42 4.89 -14.62
N GLY A 301 18.96 5.10 -13.38
CA GLY A 301 19.81 5.38 -12.22
C GLY A 301 20.23 6.84 -12.04
N ARG A 302 19.83 7.75 -12.94
CA ARG A 302 20.14 9.19 -12.87
C ARG A 302 18.89 10.02 -12.59
N ASP A 303 19.07 11.17 -11.95
CA ASP A 303 17.97 12.12 -11.73
C ASP A 303 17.47 12.63 -13.09
N TRP A 304 16.17 12.48 -13.32
CA TRP A 304 15.50 13.01 -14.49
C TRP A 304 14.78 14.30 -14.11
N ARG A 305 14.97 15.33 -14.92
CA ARG A 305 14.26 16.61 -14.80
C ARG A 305 13.40 16.83 -16.01
N HIS A 306 12.26 17.49 -15.81
CA HIS A 306 11.35 17.84 -16.89
C HIS A 306 12.09 18.69 -17.93
N PRO A 307 11.97 18.44 -19.25
CA PRO A 307 12.68 19.23 -20.26
C PRO A 307 12.45 20.74 -20.15
N ASN A 308 11.22 21.17 -19.85
CA ASN A 308 10.89 22.58 -19.62
C ASN A 308 11.51 23.19 -18.33
N SER A 309 12.03 22.38 -17.39
CA SER A 309 12.70 22.88 -16.19
C SER A 309 14.15 23.30 -16.44
N ILE A 310 14.76 22.83 -17.54
CA ILE A 310 16.13 23.18 -17.93
C ILE A 310 16.20 24.62 -18.48
N ALA A 311 15.10 25.11 -19.06
CA ALA A 311 15.04 26.45 -19.66
C ALA A 311 15.12 27.62 -18.66
N HIS A 312 15.10 27.36 -17.35
CA HIS A 312 15.16 28.39 -16.31
C HIS A 312 16.47 28.42 -15.50
N GLU A 313 17.44 27.53 -15.78
CA GLU A 313 18.72 27.47 -15.03
C GLU A 313 19.94 27.95 -15.84
N GLU A 314 19.79 28.46 -17.06
CA GLU A 314 20.94 28.92 -17.88
C GLU A 314 21.45 30.35 -17.58
N ASP A 315 20.95 31.05 -16.56
CA ASP A 315 21.35 32.45 -16.24
C ASP A 315 22.22 32.63 -14.98
N GLU A 316 22.78 31.58 -14.38
CA GLU A 316 23.87 31.74 -13.39
C GLU A 316 25.07 30.83 -13.67
N GLU A 317 25.89 31.20 -14.66
CA GLU A 317 27.23 30.61 -14.84
C GLU A 317 28.35 31.58 -14.40
N GLY A 318 28.94 31.27 -13.25
CA GLY A 318 30.31 31.69 -12.91
C GLY A 318 31.35 31.05 -13.85
N PRO A 319 32.61 31.55 -13.85
CA PRO A 319 33.45 31.53 -15.04
C PRO A 319 34.04 30.15 -15.35
N ARG A 320 33.67 29.60 -16.52
CA ARG A 320 34.30 28.39 -17.09
C ARG A 320 35.78 28.64 -17.42
N LYS A 321 36.68 27.84 -16.82
CA LYS A 321 38.10 27.77 -17.20
C LYS A 321 38.24 27.26 -18.65
N LYS A 322 38.73 28.14 -19.54
CA LYS A 322 39.16 27.81 -20.91
C LYS A 322 40.17 26.65 -20.89
N ARG A 323 39.79 25.48 -21.41
CA ARG A 323 40.75 24.44 -21.83
C ARG A 323 41.24 24.77 -23.24
N ARG A 324 42.56 24.73 -23.38
CA ARG A 324 43.34 25.14 -24.55
C ARG A 324 43.20 24.11 -25.67
N MET A 325 42.77 24.59 -26.84
CA MET A 325 42.69 23.89 -28.12
C MET A 325 44.11 23.56 -28.62
N THR A 326 44.34 22.32 -29.05
CA THR A 326 45.47 21.95 -29.91
C THR A 326 44.88 21.19 -31.09
N GLU A 327 45.03 21.78 -32.28
CA GLU A 327 44.59 21.25 -33.55
C GLU A 327 45.58 20.18 -34.04
N GLN A 328 45.07 19.03 -34.49
CA GLN A 328 45.59 18.39 -35.69
C GLN A 328 44.50 17.51 -36.34
N ALA A 329 44.29 17.79 -37.63
CA ALA A 329 43.33 17.22 -38.58
C ALA A 329 43.42 15.68 -38.66
N GLY A 330 42.34 14.91 -38.77
CA GLY A 330 41.41 14.74 -39.91
C GLY A 330 41.04 13.23 -39.87
N ILE A 331 39.82 12.76 -40.11
CA ILE A 331 39.05 12.72 -41.36
C ILE A 331 37.66 12.19 -40.98
N GLY A 332 36.60 12.73 -41.59
CA GLY A 332 35.29 12.06 -41.64
C GLY A 332 34.18 12.80 -40.91
N GLY A 333 33.79 13.97 -41.43
CA GLY A 333 32.55 14.61 -41.04
C GLY A 333 31.36 13.73 -41.43
N VAL A 334 30.59 13.32 -40.42
CA VAL A 334 29.17 13.07 -40.56
C VAL A 334 28.49 14.12 -39.71
N GLY A 335 28.27 15.29 -40.32
CA GLY A 335 27.18 16.16 -39.91
C GLY A 335 25.88 15.40 -40.18
N GLY A 336 25.41 14.68 -39.17
CA GLY A 336 24.08 14.11 -39.13
C GLY A 336 23.29 14.91 -38.11
N GLY A 337 22.39 15.78 -38.59
CA GLY A 337 21.33 16.31 -37.75
C GLY A 337 20.66 15.13 -37.05
N MET A 338 20.74 15.12 -35.72
CA MET A 338 20.08 14.12 -34.89
C MET A 338 18.60 14.16 -35.25
N GLY A 339 18.12 13.08 -35.87
CA GLY A 339 16.86 13.00 -36.57
C GLY A 339 15.68 13.44 -35.71
N ILE A 340 15.11 14.58 -36.06
CA ILE A 340 13.69 14.82 -35.89
C ILE A 340 13.00 13.85 -36.86
N MET A 341 12.73 12.62 -36.42
CA MET A 341 11.72 11.65 -36.90
C MET A 341 12.15 10.21 -36.59
N GLU A 342 11.82 9.72 -35.37
CA GLU A 342 11.31 8.36 -35.06
C GLU A 342 11.22 8.17 -33.52
N GLU A 343 10.44 9.02 -32.82
CA GLU A 343 10.16 8.81 -31.38
C GLU A 343 8.66 8.90 -31.08
N ALA A 344 7.86 8.12 -31.83
CA ALA A 344 6.50 7.82 -31.45
C ALA A 344 6.53 6.58 -30.53
N ASN A 345 6.13 6.73 -29.27
CA ASN A 345 6.08 5.70 -28.21
C ASN A 345 7.38 5.44 -27.45
N GLN A 346 7.94 6.48 -26.83
CA GLN A 346 8.82 6.23 -25.67
C GLN A 346 7.98 5.50 -24.60
N SER A 347 8.54 4.45 -24.00
CA SER A 347 7.90 3.72 -22.90
C SER A 347 8.91 3.46 -21.80
N TRP A 348 8.48 3.54 -20.54
CA TRP A 348 9.34 3.30 -19.39
C TRP A 348 8.82 2.11 -18.58
N ILE A 349 9.73 1.31 -18.03
CA ILE A 349 9.39 0.25 -17.08
C ILE A 349 9.65 0.79 -15.68
N VAL A 350 8.63 0.74 -14.81
CA VAL A 350 8.71 1.26 -13.44
C VAL A 350 9.19 0.16 -12.52
N LYS A 351 10.39 0.30 -11.93
CA LYS A 351 10.89 -0.61 -10.89
C LYS A 351 10.09 -0.48 -9.62
N THR A 352 9.95 0.75 -9.16
CA THR A 352 9.08 1.12 -8.05
C THR A 352 8.52 2.52 -8.28
N GLY A 353 7.25 2.72 -7.95
CA GLY A 353 6.59 4.00 -8.10
C GLY A 353 5.65 4.28 -6.93
N GLN A 354 5.66 5.51 -6.44
CA GLN A 354 4.72 6.03 -5.46
C GLN A 354 3.70 6.92 -6.15
N TRP A 355 2.41 6.66 -5.89
CA TRP A 355 1.28 7.23 -6.62
C TRP A 355 0.21 7.74 -5.68
N ARG A 356 -0.32 8.94 -5.94
CA ARG A 356 -1.58 9.40 -5.35
C ARG A 356 -2.74 8.96 -6.24
N LEU A 357 -3.83 8.50 -5.63
CA LEU A 357 -5.04 8.10 -6.36
C LEU A 357 -6.02 9.27 -6.38
N ARG A 358 -6.20 9.87 -7.55
CA ARG A 358 -7.04 11.04 -7.81
C ARG A 358 -8.35 10.64 -8.46
N ILE A 359 -9.46 10.99 -7.84
CA ILE A 359 -10.81 10.87 -8.39
C ILE A 359 -11.18 12.18 -9.09
N GLN A 360 -11.58 12.10 -10.34
CA GLN A 360 -11.94 13.26 -11.17
C GLN A 360 -13.10 12.94 -12.12
N ASN A 361 -13.71 13.97 -12.70
CA ASN A 361 -14.72 13.78 -13.75
C ASN A 361 -14.03 13.54 -15.10
N ASN A 362 -14.50 12.53 -15.82
CA ASN A 362 -14.10 12.23 -17.18
C ASN A 362 -14.81 13.22 -18.12
N GLY A 363 -14.10 14.27 -18.55
CA GLY A 363 -14.63 15.39 -19.34
C GLY A 363 -15.07 15.06 -20.78
N ARG A 364 -15.46 13.82 -21.09
CA ARG A 364 -15.99 13.46 -22.42
C ARG A 364 -17.44 13.93 -22.54
N ALA A 365 -17.70 14.82 -23.49
CA ALA A 365 -19.01 15.38 -23.78
C ALA A 365 -20.08 14.28 -23.90
N GLY A 366 -21.07 14.29 -23.01
CA GLY A 366 -22.27 13.46 -23.08
C GLY A 366 -22.48 12.44 -21.94
N LYS A 367 -21.45 12.09 -21.15
CA LYS A 367 -21.62 11.24 -19.95
C LYS A 367 -20.78 11.77 -18.79
N MET A 368 -21.42 12.16 -17.69
CA MET A 368 -20.76 12.43 -16.41
C MET A 368 -20.19 11.11 -15.84
N GLY A 369 -19.04 10.68 -16.33
CA GLY A 369 -18.28 9.57 -15.77
C GLY A 369 -17.31 10.09 -14.70
N VAL A 370 -17.18 9.38 -13.60
CA VAL A 370 -16.08 9.59 -12.64
C VAL A 370 -14.97 8.59 -12.98
N GLU A 371 -13.71 9.01 -12.95
CA GLU A 371 -12.54 8.15 -13.17
C GLU A 371 -11.54 8.27 -12.01
N CYS A 372 -10.77 7.20 -11.79
CA CYS A 372 -9.65 7.17 -10.85
C CYS A 372 -8.34 7.20 -11.65
N VAL A 373 -7.47 8.16 -11.35
CA VAL A 373 -6.22 8.42 -12.07
C VAL A 373 -5.05 8.36 -11.11
N LEU A 374 -3.92 7.80 -11.55
CA LEU A 374 -2.69 7.78 -10.76
C LEU A 374 -1.86 9.03 -11.01
N VAL A 375 -1.49 9.74 -9.95
CA VAL A 375 -0.58 10.89 -10.01
C VAL A 375 0.75 10.48 -9.42
N ALA A 376 1.80 10.50 -10.23
CA ALA A 376 3.14 10.12 -9.80
C ALA A 376 3.66 11.08 -8.73
N VAL A 377 4.30 10.51 -7.69
CA VAL A 377 5.00 11.25 -6.62
C VAL A 377 6.50 11.00 -6.71
N LYS A 378 6.87 9.72 -6.85
CA LYS A 378 8.26 9.29 -6.96
C LYS A 378 8.33 8.07 -7.88
N LEU A 379 9.15 8.11 -8.92
CA LEU A 379 9.32 7.00 -9.85
C LEU A 379 10.80 6.62 -9.97
N ASP A 380 11.11 5.34 -9.84
CA ASP A 380 12.38 4.73 -10.27
C ASP A 380 12.09 3.88 -11.51
N VAL A 381 12.63 4.29 -12.65
CA VAL A 381 12.25 3.80 -13.97
C VAL A 381 13.47 3.46 -14.82
N VAL A 382 13.29 2.55 -15.77
CA VAL A 382 14.27 2.23 -16.80
C VAL A 382 13.68 2.43 -18.18
N SER A 383 14.48 2.97 -19.10
CA SER A 383 14.07 3.24 -20.49
C SER A 383 14.03 1.97 -21.35
N GLY A 384 14.76 0.93 -20.95
CA GLY A 384 14.81 -0.35 -21.65
C GLY A 384 15.75 -1.36 -21.01
N GLU A 385 16.01 -2.45 -21.74
CA GLU A 385 16.83 -3.57 -21.26
C GLU A 385 18.26 -3.15 -20.91
N LEU A 386 18.85 -2.19 -21.64
CA LEU A 386 20.19 -1.70 -21.33
C LEU A 386 20.26 -1.10 -19.92
N GLY A 387 19.37 -0.15 -19.59
CA GLY A 387 19.30 0.48 -18.27
C GLY A 387 18.91 -0.49 -17.16
N ARG A 388 18.10 -1.51 -17.49
CA ARG A 388 17.80 -2.61 -16.57
C ARG A 388 19.04 -3.46 -16.28
N ASN A 389 19.77 -3.86 -17.32
CA ASN A 389 20.94 -4.71 -17.21
C ASN A 389 22.13 -4.00 -16.56
N SER A 390 22.31 -2.69 -16.81
CA SER A 390 23.36 -1.89 -16.18
C SER A 390 23.20 -1.76 -14.66
N ALA A 391 21.98 -1.93 -14.14
CA ALA A 391 21.70 -1.88 -12.72
C ALA A 391 21.89 -3.23 -12.01
N ARG A 392 22.14 -4.33 -12.74
CA ARG A 392 22.31 -5.66 -12.13
C ARG A 392 23.69 -5.78 -11.51
N GLY A 393 23.74 -6.10 -10.23
CA GLY A 393 24.96 -6.55 -9.58
C GLY A 393 25.26 -8.02 -9.92
N PHE A 394 26.53 -8.40 -9.85
CA PHE A 394 26.92 -9.81 -9.88
C PHE A 394 26.62 -10.47 -8.54
N LEU A 395 26.29 -11.76 -8.55
CA LEU A 395 26.05 -12.55 -7.34
C LEU A 395 27.41 -12.87 -6.68
N GLY A 396 27.96 -11.92 -5.92
CA GLY A 396 29.24 -12.09 -5.21
C GLY A 396 30.13 -10.84 -5.10
N GLY A 397 29.56 -9.64 -5.16
CA GLY A 397 30.26 -8.37 -5.02
C GLY A 397 29.72 -7.54 -3.86
#